data_AF-A0A7W5FC24-F1
#
_entry.id   AF-A0A7W5FC24-F1
#
_cell.length_a   1.000
_cell.length_b   1.000
_cell.length_c   1.000
_cell.angle_alpha   90.00
_cell.angle_beta   90.00
_cell.angle_gamma   90.00
#
_symmetry.space_group_name_H-M   'P 1'
#
loop_
_entity.id
_entity.type
_entity.pdbx_description
1 polymer ?
#
loop_
_entity_poly.entity_id
_entity_poly.type
_entity_poly.pdbx_seq_one_letter_code
_entity_poly.pdbx_strand_id
1 'polypeptide(L)'
;MSPVRTSDTDACPGALRLHAAADGLLARVRLPGGLLTGARLRTLRELAEEFGDGALELTSRANLQLRGLSAIDAPALATRLRAAGLLPSQTHDNVRNIASPPLPGSTIRALIPALDRAILDDPVLAGLPGKFLFALGHVPLSPDVAAVPVPTGPTPPAPTIHAGFAGSGDRGRTSGGLFAIRFAGHDTGLRVEGDRVVPALIAAAHAFLAEREEQRGDGPAAWRLRELTDGPARVSARVAGALRLTPVALAAAVPVEATDATDLVGVVAQEDGLAAVGALVPLGRLTGVPLRVLEEADQLVVTPWRGVIVADLPPSAAPGWAGRLAAAGLAVAADSPWSGVTACAGRPGCAKSLADVRADATATARFVDGLPVHWVGCARACGSPSGPHVRVEATADGYLVARTDGDRSGPAHPPGTTNAESDRNGPTRPPGTTGSESSRSGLVGPPGMSGAEGDGSGLVGPSTAGAGSPRISGVGTAVTGLGEIVAVARRP
;
A
#
# COMPACT_ATOMS: atom_id res chain seq x y z
N MET A 1 -1.22 20.07 8.25
CA MET A 1 -2.20 19.91 9.36
C MET A 1 -3.27 18.94 8.87
N SER A 2 -3.32 17.71 9.40
CA SER A 2 -4.36 16.74 8.98
C SER A 2 -5.74 17.29 9.36
N PRO A 3 -6.78 17.12 8.53
CA PRO A 3 -8.11 17.64 8.85
C PRO A 3 -8.59 17.05 10.17
N VAL A 4 -8.98 17.94 11.09
CA VAL A 4 -9.53 17.58 12.41
C VAL A 4 -10.79 16.75 12.19
N ARG A 5 -10.90 15.65 12.94
CA ARG A 5 -12.05 14.75 12.84
C ARG A 5 -13.30 15.40 13.39
N THR A 6 -14.45 14.89 12.95
CA THR A 6 -15.77 15.37 13.37
C THR A 6 -16.60 14.31 14.09
N SER A 7 -16.05 13.10 14.33
CA SER A 7 -16.78 12.00 14.97
C SER A 7 -15.87 11.07 15.75
N ASP A 8 -16.37 10.63 16.92
CA ASP A 8 -15.77 9.62 17.79
C ASP A 8 -15.99 8.18 17.33
N THR A 9 -16.99 7.93 16.48
CA THR A 9 -17.34 6.58 16.07
C THR A 9 -16.29 6.04 15.11
N ASP A 10 -15.45 5.12 15.60
CA ASP A 10 -14.56 4.39 14.72
C ASP A 10 -15.36 3.48 13.79
N ALA A 11 -15.48 3.87 12.52
CA ALA A 11 -16.18 3.12 11.49
C ALA A 11 -15.25 2.15 10.72
N CYS A 12 -14.06 1.85 11.25
CA CYS A 12 -13.19 0.84 10.67
C CYS A 12 -13.88 -0.53 10.69
N PRO A 13 -13.95 -1.25 9.55
CA PRO A 13 -14.52 -2.58 9.52
C PRO A 13 -13.59 -3.58 10.21
N GLY A 14 -14.20 -4.47 10.99
CA GLY A 14 -13.62 -5.71 11.50
C GLY A 14 -14.35 -6.93 10.95
N ALA A 15 -14.17 -8.08 11.58
CA ALA A 15 -14.82 -9.35 11.24
C ALA A 15 -16.15 -9.55 11.98
N LEU A 16 -16.35 -8.85 13.10
CA LEU A 16 -17.59 -8.85 13.90
C LEU A 16 -18.37 -7.57 13.69
N ARG A 17 -17.66 -6.43 13.72
CA ARG A 17 -18.21 -5.11 13.44
C ARG A 17 -18.12 -4.82 11.95
N LEU A 18 -19.11 -5.34 11.24
CA LEU A 18 -19.23 -5.16 9.80
C LEU A 18 -19.51 -3.70 9.44
N HIS A 19 -19.01 -3.25 8.30
CA HIS A 19 -19.24 -1.90 7.80
C HIS A 19 -20.25 -1.90 6.66
N ALA A 20 -21.24 -1.02 6.72
CA ALA A 20 -22.21 -0.87 5.64
C ALA A 20 -21.58 -0.22 4.40
N ALA A 21 -21.72 -0.87 3.26
CA ALA A 21 -21.41 -0.35 1.94
C ALA A 21 -22.66 -0.40 1.05
N ALA A 22 -22.54 0.07 -0.19
CA ALA A 22 -23.69 0.13 -1.10
C ALA A 22 -24.13 -1.24 -1.63
N ASP A 23 -23.19 -2.17 -1.70
CA ASP A 23 -23.37 -3.54 -2.15
C ASP A 23 -23.62 -4.53 -1.01
N GLY A 24 -23.74 -4.06 0.23
CA GLY A 24 -23.94 -4.89 1.42
C GLY A 24 -22.95 -4.58 2.52
N LEU A 25 -22.90 -5.43 3.54
CA LEU A 25 -21.93 -5.33 4.61
C LEU A 25 -20.55 -5.80 4.15
N LEU A 26 -19.51 -5.28 4.80
CA LEU A 26 -18.12 -5.63 4.55
C LEU A 26 -17.47 -6.12 5.85
N ALA A 27 -16.77 -7.25 5.76
CA ALA A 27 -15.96 -7.83 6.83
C ALA A 27 -14.48 -7.72 6.46
N ARG A 28 -13.62 -7.43 7.44
CA ARG A 28 -12.17 -7.49 7.29
C ARG A 28 -11.59 -8.46 8.30
N VAL A 29 -10.74 -9.37 7.83
CA VAL A 29 -10.15 -10.40 8.69
C VAL A 29 -8.90 -9.90 9.40
N ARG A 30 -8.35 -10.72 10.30
CA ARG A 30 -7.02 -10.50 10.89
C ARG A 30 -5.99 -11.38 10.19
N LEU A 31 -4.86 -10.78 9.81
CA LEU A 31 -3.86 -11.47 9.02
C LEU A 31 -2.43 -11.04 9.38
N PRO A 32 -1.94 -11.26 10.61
CA PRO A 32 -0.73 -10.62 11.12
C PRO A 32 0.45 -10.82 10.18
N GLY A 33 1.14 -9.74 9.80
CA GLY A 33 2.23 -9.76 8.82
C GLY A 33 1.81 -9.99 7.37
N GLY A 34 0.51 -10.06 7.08
CA GLY A 34 -0.02 -10.48 5.78
C GLY A 34 0.02 -11.99 5.56
N LEU A 35 0.36 -12.79 6.58
CA LEU A 35 0.64 -14.22 6.47
C LEU A 35 -0.64 -15.06 6.44
N LEU A 36 -0.76 -15.91 5.43
CA LEU A 36 -1.88 -16.83 5.19
C LEU A 36 -1.36 -18.19 4.74
N THR A 37 -2.19 -19.22 4.86
CA THR A 37 -1.97 -20.52 4.21
C THR A 37 -3.02 -20.75 3.14
N GLY A 38 -2.73 -21.58 2.14
CA GLY A 38 -3.70 -21.95 1.11
C GLY A 38 -4.99 -22.54 1.69
N ALA A 39 -4.90 -23.31 2.77
CA ALA A 39 -6.07 -23.83 3.49
C ALA A 39 -6.97 -22.73 4.08
N ARG A 40 -6.37 -21.70 4.70
CA ARG A 40 -7.15 -20.54 5.21
C ARG A 40 -7.71 -19.70 4.08
N LEU A 41 -6.99 -19.57 2.96
CA LEU A 41 -7.50 -18.90 1.76
C LEU A 41 -8.72 -19.64 1.20
N ARG A 42 -8.70 -20.98 1.17
CA ARG A 42 -9.85 -21.79 0.77
C ARG A 42 -11.06 -21.49 1.62
N THR A 43 -10.90 -21.45 2.95
CA THR A 43 -12.01 -21.09 3.84
C THR A 43 -12.54 -19.69 3.53
N LEU A 44 -11.67 -18.70 3.33
CA LEU A 44 -12.11 -17.34 2.97
C LEU A 44 -12.89 -17.30 1.66
N ARG A 45 -12.43 -18.06 0.65
CA ARG A 45 -13.12 -18.17 -0.62
C ARG A 45 -14.51 -18.77 -0.44
N GLU A 46 -14.64 -19.88 0.26
CA GLU A 46 -15.94 -20.52 0.52
C GLU A 46 -16.90 -19.56 1.21
N LEU A 47 -16.39 -18.80 2.19
CA LEU A 47 -17.18 -17.77 2.87
C LEU A 47 -17.57 -16.63 1.94
N ALA A 48 -16.71 -16.22 1.01
CA ALA A 48 -17.03 -15.19 0.03
C ALA A 48 -18.07 -15.66 -0.99
N GLU A 49 -17.98 -16.91 -1.45
CA GLU A 49 -18.96 -17.52 -2.37
C GLU A 49 -20.32 -17.75 -1.70
N GLU A 50 -20.34 -18.14 -0.42
CA GLU A 50 -21.57 -18.45 0.31
C GLU A 50 -22.29 -17.21 0.86
N PHE A 51 -21.54 -16.27 1.44
CA PHE A 51 -22.13 -15.14 2.18
C PHE A 51 -21.96 -13.79 1.48
N GLY A 52 -21.17 -13.70 0.41
CA GLY A 52 -20.75 -12.44 -0.19
C GLY A 52 -20.85 -12.42 -1.71
N ASP A 53 -20.02 -11.58 -2.34
CA ASP A 53 -19.97 -11.40 -3.80
C ASP A 53 -19.03 -12.39 -4.53
N GLY A 54 -18.56 -13.43 -3.83
CA GLY A 54 -17.61 -14.41 -4.35
C GLY A 54 -16.16 -13.92 -4.49
N ALA A 55 -15.85 -12.68 -4.09
CA ALA A 55 -14.53 -12.09 -4.21
C ALA A 55 -13.83 -11.89 -2.87
N LEU A 56 -12.50 -11.95 -2.91
CA LEU A 56 -11.63 -11.47 -1.83
C LEU A 56 -10.89 -10.23 -2.30
N GLU A 57 -10.97 -9.15 -1.53
CA GLU A 57 -10.27 -7.92 -1.85
C GLU A 57 -9.06 -7.71 -0.95
N LEU A 58 -7.91 -7.50 -1.57
CA LEU A 58 -6.66 -7.13 -0.93
C LEU A 58 -6.69 -5.64 -0.60
N THR A 59 -6.19 -5.32 0.59
CA THR A 59 -6.16 -3.96 1.10
C THR A 59 -4.74 -3.42 1.12
N SER A 60 -4.59 -2.10 1.17
CA SER A 60 -3.29 -1.45 1.27
C SER A 60 -2.55 -1.69 2.59
N ARG A 61 -3.08 -2.52 3.49
CA ARG A 61 -2.45 -2.89 4.77
C ARG A 61 -2.21 -4.40 4.87
N ALA A 62 -1.88 -5.04 3.73
CA ALA A 62 -1.54 -6.46 3.68
C ALA A 62 -2.61 -7.34 4.35
N ASN A 63 -3.87 -7.16 3.95
CA ASN A 63 -5.02 -7.83 4.58
C ASN A 63 -6.13 -8.06 3.54
N LEU A 64 -7.07 -8.94 3.85
CA LEU A 64 -8.20 -9.34 3.01
C LEU A 64 -9.54 -8.83 3.58
N GLN A 65 -10.49 -8.59 2.70
CA GLN A 65 -11.87 -8.24 3.07
C GLN A 65 -12.88 -8.95 2.16
N LEU A 66 -14.05 -9.25 2.72
CA LEU A 66 -15.21 -9.80 2.04
C LEU A 66 -16.27 -8.70 1.90
N ARG A 67 -17.03 -8.75 0.81
CA ARG A 67 -18.09 -7.78 0.48
C ARG A 67 -19.37 -8.49 0.09
N GLY A 68 -20.46 -7.73 -0.03
CA GLY A 68 -21.75 -8.30 -0.39
C GLY A 68 -22.47 -8.99 0.75
N LEU A 69 -22.02 -8.80 2.00
CA LEU A 69 -22.48 -9.59 3.13
C LEU A 69 -23.87 -9.13 3.60
N SER A 70 -24.68 -10.08 4.06
CA SER A 70 -25.95 -9.79 4.73
C SER A 70 -25.76 -9.68 6.26
N ALA A 71 -26.66 -8.94 6.92
CA ALA A 71 -26.67 -8.88 8.39
C ALA A 71 -27.13 -10.21 9.02
N ILE A 72 -27.94 -10.99 8.31
CA ILE A 72 -28.50 -12.27 8.77
C ILE A 72 -27.38 -13.30 8.94
N ASP A 73 -26.42 -13.29 8.03
CA ASP A 73 -25.34 -14.29 7.98
C ASP A 73 -24.13 -13.95 8.87
N ALA A 74 -24.10 -12.73 9.43
CA ALA A 74 -22.97 -12.24 10.22
C ALA A 74 -22.55 -13.18 11.38
N PRO A 75 -23.47 -13.79 12.16
CA PRO A 75 -23.09 -14.75 13.21
C PRO A 75 -22.45 -16.04 12.68
N ALA A 76 -22.94 -16.56 11.55
CA ALA A 76 -22.41 -17.77 10.93
C ALA A 76 -21.02 -17.51 10.33
N LEU A 77 -20.86 -16.39 9.63
CA LEU A 77 -19.58 -15.90 9.11
C LEU A 77 -18.55 -15.77 10.25
N ALA A 78 -18.91 -15.08 11.33
CA ALA A 78 -18.04 -14.88 12.49
C ALA A 78 -17.58 -16.21 13.12
N THR A 79 -18.47 -17.19 13.22
CA THR A 79 -18.17 -18.53 13.76
C THR A 79 -17.14 -19.24 12.91
N ARG A 80 -17.31 -19.24 11.58
CA ARG A 80 -16.39 -19.90 10.64
C ARG A 80 -15.05 -19.17 10.52
N LEU A 81 -15.04 -17.84 10.51
CA LEU A 81 -13.81 -17.05 10.55
C LEU A 81 -13.01 -17.33 11.83
N ARG A 82 -13.68 -17.48 12.98
CA ARG A 82 -13.04 -17.87 14.24
C ARG A 82 -12.44 -19.26 14.17
N ALA A 83 -13.19 -20.24 13.67
CA ALA A 83 -12.71 -21.62 13.53
C ALA A 83 -11.47 -21.70 12.64
N ALA A 84 -11.36 -20.83 11.62
CA ALA A 84 -10.19 -20.73 10.75
C ALA A 84 -9.01 -19.93 11.34
N GLY A 85 -9.18 -19.29 12.50
CA GLY A 85 -8.20 -18.41 13.12
C GLY A 85 -8.00 -17.09 12.37
N LEU A 86 -9.03 -16.62 11.66
CA LEU A 86 -9.03 -15.38 10.86
C LEU A 86 -9.75 -14.21 11.56
N LEU A 87 -10.14 -14.43 12.82
CA LEU A 87 -10.77 -13.47 13.71
C LEU A 87 -9.82 -13.17 14.89
N PRO A 88 -9.53 -11.90 15.24
CA PRO A 88 -8.62 -11.56 16.34
C PRO A 88 -9.04 -12.20 17.67
N SER A 89 -10.20 -11.78 18.14
CA SER A 89 -10.92 -12.19 19.34
C SER A 89 -12.27 -11.46 19.31
N GLN A 90 -13.14 -11.73 20.28
CA GLN A 90 -14.41 -11.00 20.39
C GLN A 90 -14.23 -9.51 20.72
N THR A 91 -13.21 -9.20 21.50
CA THR A 91 -12.98 -7.88 22.07
C THR A 91 -12.07 -7.01 21.20
N HIS A 92 -11.13 -7.62 20.47
CA HIS A 92 -10.11 -6.92 19.71
C HIS A 92 -10.43 -6.81 18.22
N ASP A 93 -11.70 -6.89 17.83
CA ASP A 93 -12.13 -6.87 16.42
C ASP A 93 -11.70 -5.61 15.66
N ASN A 94 -11.65 -4.47 16.36
CA ASN A 94 -11.16 -3.22 15.78
C ASN A 94 -9.63 -3.17 15.69
N VAL A 95 -8.91 -3.91 16.55
CA VAL A 95 -7.45 -3.84 16.61
C VAL A 95 -6.87 -4.39 15.31
N ARG A 96 -6.17 -3.52 14.59
CA ARG A 96 -5.71 -3.84 13.24
C ARG A 96 -4.60 -4.87 13.21
N ASN A 97 -4.31 -5.23 11.98
CA ASN A 97 -3.22 -6.09 11.61
C ASN A 97 -1.87 -5.54 12.07
N ILE A 98 -0.91 -6.43 12.27
CA ILE A 98 0.50 -6.07 12.42
C ILE A 98 1.10 -5.98 11.02
N ALA A 99 1.71 -4.85 10.68
CA ALA A 99 2.43 -4.70 9.42
C ALA A 99 3.83 -5.32 9.51
N SER A 100 4.29 -5.92 8.41
CA SER A 100 5.63 -6.49 8.27
C SER A 100 6.10 -6.35 6.82
N PRO A 101 7.42 -6.31 6.54
CA PRO A 101 7.93 -6.65 5.22
C PRO A 101 7.31 -7.98 4.74
N PRO A 102 7.01 -8.15 3.43
CA PRO A 102 6.39 -9.37 2.93
C PRO A 102 7.26 -10.63 3.06
N LEU A 103 8.58 -10.49 2.95
CA LEU A 103 9.54 -11.57 3.16
C LEU A 103 10.46 -11.20 4.33
N PRO A 104 9.93 -11.20 5.58
CA PRO A 104 10.72 -10.79 6.72
C PRO A 104 11.74 -11.88 7.09
N GLY A 105 12.93 -11.45 7.50
CA GLY A 105 13.92 -12.35 8.10
C GLY A 105 13.39 -13.05 9.36
N SER A 106 14.06 -14.13 9.77
CA SER A 106 13.58 -15.05 10.82
C SER A 106 13.23 -14.36 12.15
N THR A 107 14.03 -13.38 12.58
CA THR A 107 13.77 -12.61 13.82
C THR A 107 12.43 -11.87 13.76
N ILE A 108 12.18 -11.11 12.68
CA ILE A 108 10.92 -10.38 12.52
C ILE A 108 9.76 -11.38 12.38
N ARG A 109 9.96 -12.45 11.60
CA ARG A 109 8.94 -13.50 11.41
C ARG A 109 8.49 -14.12 12.73
N ALA A 110 9.41 -14.35 13.67
CA ALA A 110 9.09 -14.88 15.00
C ALA A 110 8.36 -13.86 15.90
N LEU A 111 8.66 -12.57 15.75
CA LEU A 111 8.03 -11.49 16.54
C LEU A 111 6.56 -11.24 16.17
N ILE A 112 6.16 -11.50 14.92
CA ILE A 112 4.77 -11.29 14.45
C ILE A 112 3.75 -12.05 15.31
N PRO A 113 3.78 -13.39 15.43
CA PRO A 113 2.82 -14.13 16.26
C PRO A 113 3.01 -13.88 17.77
N ALA A 114 4.20 -13.49 18.21
CA ALA A 114 4.45 -13.14 19.62
C ALA A 114 3.75 -11.83 20.00
N LEU A 115 3.90 -10.79 19.17
CA LEU A 115 3.19 -9.52 19.35
C LEU A 115 1.69 -9.70 19.21
N ASP A 116 1.25 -10.51 18.23
CA ASP A 116 -0.18 -10.78 18.02
C ASP A 116 -0.85 -11.34 19.28
N ARG A 117 -0.24 -12.37 19.88
CA ARG A 117 -0.70 -12.98 21.12
C ARG A 117 -0.71 -11.98 22.27
N ALA A 118 0.38 -11.24 22.45
CA ALA A 118 0.47 -10.24 23.52
C ALA A 118 -0.60 -9.14 23.42
N ILE A 119 -0.98 -8.74 22.20
CA ILE A 119 -2.08 -7.79 21.98
C ILE A 119 -3.41 -8.40 22.42
N LEU A 120 -3.68 -9.65 22.05
CA LEU A 120 -4.94 -10.33 22.33
C LEU A 120 -5.10 -10.70 23.81
N ASP A 121 -4.01 -11.01 24.50
CA ASP A 121 -3.99 -11.32 25.93
C ASP A 121 -4.24 -10.08 26.81
N ASP A 122 -4.09 -8.87 26.25
CA ASP A 122 -4.27 -7.62 26.98
C ASP A 122 -5.66 -7.00 26.72
N PRO A 123 -6.60 -7.05 27.69
CA PRO A 123 -7.96 -6.55 27.50
C PRO A 123 -8.04 -5.03 27.35
N VAL A 124 -7.06 -4.26 27.86
CA VAL A 124 -7.04 -2.80 27.72
C VAL A 124 -6.83 -2.43 26.24
N LEU A 125 -6.03 -3.22 25.52
CA LEU A 125 -5.73 -2.96 24.11
C LEU A 125 -6.93 -3.21 23.18
N ALA A 126 -8.03 -3.79 23.65
CA ALA A 126 -9.31 -3.79 22.94
C ALA A 126 -9.84 -2.36 22.71
N GLY A 127 -9.43 -1.39 23.53
CA GLY A 127 -9.73 0.03 23.38
C GLY A 127 -8.95 0.73 22.27
N LEU A 128 -7.98 0.07 21.63
CA LEU A 128 -7.24 0.69 20.52
C LEU A 128 -8.19 0.99 19.34
N PRO A 129 -8.09 2.20 18.77
CA PRO A 129 -8.86 2.53 17.58
C PRO A 129 -8.37 1.66 16.43
N GLY A 130 -9.28 1.21 15.58
CA GLY A 130 -8.99 0.45 14.38
C GLY A 130 -8.29 1.23 13.27
N LYS A 131 -7.78 2.44 13.55
CA LYS A 131 -6.71 2.99 12.74
C LYS A 131 -5.33 2.76 13.34
N PHE A 132 -5.16 2.60 14.65
CA PHE A 132 -3.84 2.33 15.26
C PHE A 132 -3.15 1.13 14.59
N LEU A 133 -1.90 1.30 14.18
CA LEU A 133 -1.14 0.30 13.42
C LEU A 133 0.22 0.03 14.06
N PHE A 134 0.47 -1.23 14.38
CA PHE A 134 1.79 -1.75 14.73
C PHE A 134 2.56 -2.14 13.46
N ALA A 135 3.89 -1.99 13.48
CA ALA A 135 4.78 -2.57 12.48
C ALA A 135 6.00 -3.25 13.10
N LEU A 136 6.47 -4.31 12.44
CA LEU A 136 7.75 -4.95 12.70
C LEU A 136 8.58 -4.89 11.43
N GLY A 137 9.78 -4.34 11.49
CA GLY A 137 10.62 -4.06 10.33
C GLY A 137 10.20 -2.82 9.55
N HIS A 138 10.83 -2.64 8.39
CA HIS A 138 10.57 -1.54 7.48
C HIS A 138 9.35 -1.84 6.61
N VAL A 139 8.34 -0.99 6.68
CA VAL A 139 7.11 -1.16 5.90
C VAL A 139 6.77 0.13 5.14
N PRO A 140 6.21 0.06 3.93
CA PRO A 140 5.78 1.23 3.16
C PRO A 140 4.42 1.77 3.66
N LEU A 141 4.23 1.78 4.98
CA LEU A 141 3.02 2.21 5.66
C LEU A 141 3.38 3.28 6.69
N SER A 142 2.37 3.98 7.21
CA SER A 142 2.53 4.90 8.33
C SER A 142 2.04 4.22 9.62
N PRO A 143 2.88 3.40 10.29
CA PRO A 143 2.53 2.82 11.58
C PRO A 143 2.53 3.88 12.67
N ASP A 144 1.71 3.66 13.69
CA ASP A 144 1.71 4.48 14.91
C ASP A 144 2.88 4.08 15.80
N VAL A 145 3.22 2.80 15.86
CA VAL A 145 4.40 2.29 16.57
C VAL A 145 5.07 1.21 15.73
N ALA A 146 6.40 1.24 15.66
CA ALA A 146 7.16 0.27 14.90
C ALA A 146 8.42 -0.16 15.66
N ALA A 147 8.79 -1.44 15.56
CA ALA A 147 10.11 -1.91 15.94
C ALA A 147 10.91 -2.25 14.69
N VAL A 148 12.05 -1.60 14.51
CA VAL A 148 12.85 -1.68 13.30
C VAL A 148 14.26 -2.13 13.66
N PRO A 149 14.80 -3.20 13.05
CA PRO A 149 16.18 -3.61 13.30
C PRO A 149 17.16 -2.46 13.06
N VAL A 150 18.11 -2.28 13.96
CA VAL A 150 19.22 -1.34 13.77
C VAL A 150 20.33 -2.10 13.03
N PRO A 151 20.76 -1.64 11.84
CA PRO A 151 21.91 -2.23 11.18
C PRO A 151 23.12 -2.14 12.10
N THR A 152 23.71 -3.29 12.43
CA THR A 152 25.03 -3.31 13.05
C THR A 152 26.04 -3.02 11.94
N GLY A 153 26.55 -1.78 11.87
CA GLY A 153 27.89 -1.57 11.31
C GLY A 153 28.94 -2.34 12.15
N PRO A 154 30.25 -2.32 11.79
CA PRO A 154 31.27 -2.90 12.66
C PRO A 154 31.08 -2.35 14.07
N THR A 155 30.86 -3.26 15.01
CA THR A 155 30.38 -3.00 16.38
C THR A 155 31.18 -1.86 17.03
N PRO A 156 30.57 -0.71 17.37
CA PRO A 156 31.15 0.14 18.39
C PRO A 156 31.12 -0.62 19.72
N PRO A 157 32.12 -0.41 20.60
CA PRO A 157 32.18 -1.12 21.87
C PRO A 157 30.89 -0.90 22.65
N ALA A 158 30.31 -2.00 23.13
CA ALA A 158 29.06 -2.02 23.88
C ALA A 158 29.08 -0.94 24.99
N PRO A 159 28.00 -0.17 25.17
CA PRO A 159 27.90 0.68 26.34
C PRO A 159 27.86 -0.21 27.58
N THR A 160 28.75 0.07 28.52
CA THR A 160 28.83 -0.59 29.83
C THR A 160 27.48 -0.52 30.53
N ILE A 161 26.75 -1.63 30.54
CA ILE A 161 25.64 -1.82 31.47
C ILE A 161 26.28 -1.94 32.85
N HIS A 162 26.03 -0.98 33.74
CA HIS A 162 26.37 -1.13 35.15
C HIS A 162 25.56 -2.29 35.72
N ALA A 163 26.19 -3.46 35.78
CA ALA A 163 25.68 -4.65 36.40
C ALA A 163 25.56 -4.44 37.92
N GLY A 164 24.33 -4.51 38.41
CA GLY A 164 24.04 -4.71 39.82
C GLY A 164 22.91 -5.71 39.91
N PHE A 165 23.20 -7.00 39.68
CA PHE A 165 22.57 -8.18 40.28
C PHE A 165 23.26 -9.43 39.73
N ALA A 166 24.12 -10.03 40.56
CA ALA A 166 24.68 -11.35 40.31
C ALA A 166 23.63 -12.41 40.68
N GLY A 167 23.33 -13.29 39.72
CA GLY A 167 22.44 -14.44 39.89
C GLY A 167 22.55 -15.34 38.67
N SER A 168 23.40 -16.35 38.78
CA SER A 168 23.76 -17.35 37.77
C SER A 168 22.55 -18.10 37.19
N GLY A 169 22.50 -18.20 35.86
CA GLY A 169 21.56 -19.04 35.13
C GLY A 169 21.68 -18.81 33.62
N ASP A 170 22.75 -19.34 33.03
CA ASP A 170 22.96 -19.40 31.58
C ASP A 170 21.80 -20.15 30.91
N ARG A 171 20.84 -19.38 30.37
CA ARG A 171 19.87 -19.84 29.38
C ARG A 171 20.10 -18.98 28.15
N GLY A 172 20.47 -19.65 27.05
CA GLY A 172 20.91 -19.09 25.78
C GLY A 172 20.30 -17.74 25.42
N ARG A 173 21.15 -16.70 25.42
CA ARG A 173 20.88 -15.44 24.71
C ARG A 173 20.78 -15.75 23.23
N THR A 174 19.57 -15.92 22.72
CA THR A 174 19.30 -15.72 21.30
C THR A 174 19.64 -14.26 21.00
N SER A 175 20.73 -14.01 20.27
CA SER A 175 21.15 -12.66 19.85
C SER A 175 20.11 -12.09 18.88
N GLY A 176 19.02 -11.55 19.40
CA GLY A 176 17.90 -11.04 18.62
C GLY A 176 18.23 -9.76 17.85
N GLY A 177 19.43 -9.18 18.02
CA GLY A 177 19.79 -7.89 17.45
C GLY A 177 19.10 -6.72 18.17
N LEU A 178 19.65 -5.53 17.97
CA LEU A 178 19.11 -4.30 18.53
C LEU A 178 18.01 -3.73 17.63
N PHE A 179 16.92 -3.24 18.21
CA PHE A 179 15.81 -2.60 17.52
C PHE A 179 15.64 -1.14 17.94
N ALA A 180 15.33 -0.27 16.98
CA ALA A 180 14.80 1.06 17.20
C ALA A 180 13.28 0.98 17.34
N ILE A 181 12.75 1.56 18.42
CA ILE A 181 11.31 1.74 18.58
C ILE A 181 10.95 3.13 18.07
N ARG A 182 10.08 3.18 17.06
CA ARG A 182 9.67 4.40 16.37
C ARG A 182 8.21 4.71 16.64
N PHE A 183 7.89 6.00 16.69
CA PHE A 183 6.59 6.52 17.06
C PHE A 183 6.06 7.44 15.95
N ALA A 184 5.00 7.02 15.26
CA ALA A 184 4.44 7.68 14.09
C ALA A 184 5.51 8.02 13.03
N GLY A 185 6.44 7.10 12.79
CA GLY A 185 7.57 7.29 11.87
C GLY A 185 8.78 8.05 12.45
N HIS A 186 8.71 8.57 13.67
CA HIS A 186 9.81 9.31 14.29
C HIS A 186 10.70 8.36 15.11
N ASP A 187 12.01 8.47 14.94
CA ASP A 187 12.97 7.83 15.84
C ASP A 187 13.30 8.78 16.98
N THR A 188 13.00 8.37 18.22
CA THR A 188 13.21 9.16 19.43
C THR A 188 14.46 8.72 20.21
N GLY A 189 15.25 7.80 19.64
CA GLY A 189 16.43 7.23 20.28
C GLY A 189 16.12 6.04 21.20
N LEU A 190 14.87 5.58 21.25
CA LEU A 190 14.52 4.41 22.06
C LEU A 190 15.06 3.13 21.40
N ARG A 191 15.85 2.36 22.15
CA ARG A 191 16.50 1.12 21.68
C ARG A 191 16.19 -0.03 22.62
N VAL A 192 15.91 -1.20 22.04
CA VAL A 192 15.62 -2.43 22.79
C VAL A 192 16.24 -3.64 22.11
N GLU A 193 16.65 -4.63 22.90
CA GLU A 193 17.02 -5.96 22.39
C GLU A 193 15.79 -6.71 21.88
N GLY A 194 16.01 -7.73 21.05
CA GLY A 194 14.94 -8.50 20.41
C GLY A 194 13.89 -9.07 21.37
N ASP A 195 14.29 -9.54 22.56
CA ASP A 195 13.39 -10.06 23.60
C ASP A 195 12.53 -8.98 24.26
N ARG A 196 12.93 -7.71 24.15
CA ARG A 196 12.24 -6.55 24.70
C ARG A 196 11.37 -5.82 23.68
N VAL A 197 11.38 -6.24 22.41
CA VAL A 197 10.54 -5.65 21.35
C VAL A 197 9.05 -5.72 21.66
N VAL A 198 8.53 -6.92 21.96
CA VAL A 198 7.09 -7.09 22.25
C VAL A 198 6.68 -6.26 23.49
N PRO A 199 7.38 -6.35 24.64
CA PRO A 199 7.11 -5.47 25.78
C PRO A 199 7.10 -3.97 25.44
N ALA A 200 8.03 -3.50 24.60
CA ALA A 200 8.11 -2.10 24.20
C ALA A 200 6.92 -1.66 23.35
N LEU A 201 6.48 -2.48 22.39
CA LEU A 201 5.33 -2.17 21.55
C LEU A 201 4.02 -2.19 22.35
N ILE A 202 3.86 -3.13 23.29
CA ILE A 202 2.71 -3.17 24.20
C ILE A 202 2.70 -1.93 25.11
N ALA A 203 3.83 -1.58 25.73
CA ALA A 203 3.95 -0.37 26.55
C ALA A 203 3.62 0.90 25.74
N ALA A 204 4.03 0.95 24.46
CA ALA A 204 3.71 2.07 23.57
C ALA A 204 2.21 2.20 23.28
N ALA A 205 1.52 1.07 23.12
CA ALA A 205 0.07 1.05 22.91
C ALA A 205 -0.70 1.54 24.15
N HIS A 206 -0.30 1.11 25.35
CA HIS A 206 -0.82 1.64 26.61
C HIS A 206 -0.56 3.12 26.78
N ALA A 207 0.67 3.56 26.51
CA ALA A 207 1.05 4.96 26.59
C ALA A 207 0.24 5.82 25.60
N PHE A 208 -0.04 5.33 24.40
CA PHE A 208 -0.95 5.99 23.45
C PHE A 208 -2.37 6.10 24.00
N LEU A 209 -2.94 5.03 24.57
CA LEU A 209 -4.28 5.09 25.16
C LEU A 209 -4.37 6.08 26.32
N ALA A 210 -3.35 6.14 27.17
CA ALA A 210 -3.28 7.10 28.27
C ALA A 210 -3.20 8.55 27.76
N GLU A 211 -2.28 8.86 26.83
CA GLU A 211 -2.19 10.20 26.23
C GLU A 211 -3.45 10.59 25.46
N ARG A 212 -4.09 9.61 24.79
CA ARG A 212 -5.36 9.84 24.09
C ARG A 212 -6.48 10.26 25.05
N GLU A 213 -6.56 9.65 26.23
CA GLU A 213 -7.57 10.02 27.23
C GLU A 213 -7.24 11.37 27.86
N GLU A 214 -5.99 11.59 28.25
CA GLU A 214 -5.54 12.85 28.87
C GLU A 214 -5.70 14.06 27.94
N GLN A 215 -5.51 13.89 26.63
CA GLN A 215 -5.61 14.96 25.63
C GLN A 215 -7.00 15.08 24.98
N ARG A 216 -7.97 14.24 25.38
CA ARG A 216 -9.28 14.18 24.72
C ARG A 216 -10.04 15.51 24.79
N GLY A 217 -10.07 16.13 25.97
CA GLY A 217 -10.94 17.28 26.24
C GLY A 217 -12.40 17.00 25.84
N ASP A 218 -13.08 18.03 25.31
CA ASP A 218 -14.44 17.92 24.74
C ASP A 218 -14.44 17.54 23.25
N GLY A 219 -13.26 17.36 22.65
CA GLY A 219 -13.08 17.08 21.23
C GLY A 219 -13.18 15.60 20.89
N PRO A 220 -13.20 15.27 19.59
CA PRO A 220 -13.20 13.88 19.16
C PRO A 220 -11.84 13.23 19.48
N ALA A 221 -11.90 11.99 19.97
CA ALA A 221 -10.72 11.28 20.39
C ALA A 221 -9.80 10.94 19.20
N ALA A 222 -8.49 11.06 19.42
CA ALA A 222 -7.48 10.69 18.44
C ALA A 222 -7.58 9.21 18.06
N TRP A 223 -7.47 8.89 16.77
CA TRP A 223 -7.40 7.50 16.28
C TRP A 223 -5.99 7.10 15.86
N ARG A 224 -5.06 8.05 15.84
CA ARG A 224 -3.65 7.87 15.44
C ARG A 224 -2.76 8.61 16.42
N LEU A 225 -1.55 8.11 16.62
CA LEU A 225 -0.55 8.75 17.47
C LEU A 225 -0.20 10.16 16.98
N ARG A 226 -0.10 10.35 15.66
CA ARG A 226 0.18 11.66 15.05
C ARG A 226 -0.95 12.70 15.21
N GLU A 227 -2.14 12.30 15.67
CA GLU A 227 -3.24 13.22 15.95
C GLU A 227 -3.12 13.83 17.36
N LEU A 228 -2.27 13.27 18.23
CA LEU A 228 -2.00 13.81 19.56
C LEU A 228 -0.97 14.95 19.50
N THR A 229 -1.15 15.94 20.38
CA THR A 229 -0.20 17.04 20.53
C THR A 229 1.10 16.48 21.10
N ASP A 230 2.20 16.65 20.37
CA ASP A 230 3.51 16.07 20.70
C ASP A 230 3.47 14.55 20.98
N GLY A 231 2.55 13.85 20.31
CA GLY A 231 2.25 12.43 20.54
C GLY A 231 3.50 11.53 20.53
N PRO A 232 4.35 11.57 19.48
CA PRO A 232 5.54 10.73 19.41
C PRO A 232 6.49 10.88 20.60
N ALA A 233 6.81 12.12 21.01
CA ALA A 233 7.74 12.36 22.11
C ALA A 233 7.13 11.94 23.46
N ARG A 234 5.86 12.28 23.70
CA ARG A 234 5.15 11.94 24.94
C ARG A 234 4.98 10.43 25.15
N VAL A 235 4.53 9.72 24.12
CA VAL A 235 4.41 8.26 24.17
C VAL A 235 5.80 7.63 24.35
N SER A 236 6.82 8.10 23.64
CA SER A 236 8.19 7.63 23.84
C SER A 236 8.68 7.81 25.28
N ALA A 237 8.41 8.96 25.90
CA ALA A 237 8.82 9.25 27.27
C ALA A 237 8.13 8.31 28.29
N ARG A 238 6.84 8.02 28.10
CA ARG A 238 6.11 7.05 28.93
C ARG A 238 6.67 5.65 28.80
N VAL A 239 6.98 5.20 27.59
CA VAL A 239 7.60 3.88 27.37
C VAL A 239 8.97 3.81 28.03
N ALA A 240 9.80 4.85 27.87
CA ALA A 240 11.10 4.94 28.50
C ALA A 240 11.00 4.84 30.02
N GLY A 241 10.08 5.57 30.65
CA GLY A 241 9.82 5.48 32.08
C GLY A 241 9.31 4.10 32.52
N ALA A 242 8.29 3.56 31.83
CA ALA A 242 7.68 2.28 32.17
C ALA A 242 8.66 1.10 32.08
N LEU A 243 9.56 1.13 31.10
CA LEU A 243 10.54 0.07 30.86
C LEU A 243 11.94 0.37 31.42
N ARG A 244 12.11 1.53 32.08
CA ARG A 244 13.39 2.03 32.61
C ARG A 244 14.49 2.06 31.54
N LEU A 245 14.14 2.57 30.36
CA LEU A 245 15.06 2.73 29.24
C LEU A 245 15.55 4.18 29.18
N THR A 246 16.80 4.36 28.79
CA THR A 246 17.38 5.68 28.51
C THR A 246 17.50 5.84 27.00
N PRO A 247 16.76 6.76 26.36
CA PRO A 247 16.91 7.03 24.93
C PRO A 247 18.33 7.49 24.60
N VAL A 248 18.88 7.01 23.49
CA VAL A 248 20.17 7.48 22.99
C VAL A 248 20.01 8.80 22.23
N ALA A 249 21.00 9.68 22.32
CA ALA A 249 21.04 10.88 21.48
C ALA A 249 21.24 10.50 20.01
N LEU A 250 20.44 11.09 19.12
CA LEU A 250 20.52 10.83 17.68
C LEU A 250 21.14 12.03 16.96
N ALA A 251 22.16 11.77 16.13
CA ALA A 251 22.85 12.80 15.36
C ALA A 251 22.06 13.25 14.12
N ALA A 252 21.31 12.34 13.50
CA ALA A 252 20.36 12.62 12.41
C ALA A 252 19.42 11.43 12.18
N ALA A 253 18.24 11.68 11.62
CA ALA A 253 17.33 10.63 11.18
C ALA A 253 17.89 9.92 9.93
N VAL A 254 17.97 8.58 9.97
CA VAL A 254 18.38 7.78 8.81
C VAL A 254 17.14 7.51 7.93
N PRO A 255 17.16 7.84 6.63
CA PRO A 255 16.12 7.45 5.70
C PRO A 255 15.94 5.93 5.67
N VAL A 256 14.70 5.48 5.52
CA VAL A 256 14.40 4.06 5.33
C VAL A 256 14.22 3.81 3.84
N GLU A 257 14.90 2.79 3.32
CA GLU A 257 14.59 2.26 2.00
C GLU A 257 13.20 1.64 2.03
N ALA A 258 12.29 2.19 1.22
CA ALA A 258 11.01 1.55 0.97
C ALA A 258 11.24 0.47 -0.08
N THR A 259 10.83 -0.77 0.21
CA THR A 259 10.81 -1.83 -0.79
C THR A 259 9.91 -1.41 -1.96
N ASP A 260 10.44 -1.44 -3.18
CA ASP A 260 9.60 -1.24 -4.36
C ASP A 260 8.71 -2.48 -4.53
N ALA A 261 7.43 -2.26 -4.84
CA ALA A 261 6.50 -3.35 -5.09
C ALA A 261 6.99 -4.25 -6.22
N THR A 262 7.68 -3.67 -7.21
CA THR A 262 8.17 -4.37 -8.41
C THR A 262 9.36 -5.28 -8.12
N ASP A 263 10.18 -4.98 -7.11
CA ASP A 263 11.31 -5.84 -6.68
C ASP A 263 10.85 -7.22 -6.20
N LEU A 264 9.59 -7.32 -5.78
CA LEU A 264 8.99 -8.53 -5.27
C LEU A 264 7.97 -9.15 -6.25
N VAL A 265 8.00 -8.79 -7.53
CA VAL A 265 7.18 -9.43 -8.58
C VAL A 265 8.03 -10.40 -9.38
N GLY A 266 7.50 -11.59 -9.65
CA GLY A 266 8.21 -12.67 -10.32
C GLY A 266 8.93 -13.58 -9.33
N VAL A 267 9.94 -14.30 -9.80
CA VAL A 267 10.75 -15.21 -8.99
C VAL A 267 11.77 -14.40 -8.19
N VAL A 268 11.75 -14.57 -6.87
CA VAL A 268 12.60 -13.84 -5.91
C VAL A 268 13.41 -14.86 -5.10
N ALA A 269 14.71 -14.65 -4.95
CA ALA A 269 15.53 -15.45 -4.05
C ALA A 269 15.33 -14.99 -2.59
N GLN A 270 15.24 -15.93 -1.66
CA GLN A 270 15.19 -15.65 -0.22
C GLN A 270 16.57 -15.85 0.41
N GLU A 271 16.83 -15.14 1.52
CA GLU A 271 18.12 -15.16 2.22
C GLU A 271 18.52 -16.55 2.76
N ASP A 272 17.54 -17.40 3.01
CA ASP A 272 17.72 -18.78 3.50
C ASP A 272 17.96 -19.80 2.37
N GLY A 273 18.09 -19.35 1.12
CA GLY A 273 18.29 -20.20 -0.05
C GLY A 273 17.00 -20.77 -0.64
N LEU A 274 15.83 -20.46 -0.07
CA LEU A 274 14.54 -20.72 -0.68
C LEU A 274 14.23 -19.69 -1.78
N ALA A 275 13.11 -19.88 -2.46
CA ALA A 275 12.59 -18.97 -3.45
C ALA A 275 11.15 -18.57 -3.11
N ALA A 276 10.76 -17.40 -3.58
CA ALA A 276 9.40 -16.93 -3.55
C ALA A 276 8.93 -16.56 -4.96
N VAL A 277 7.63 -16.58 -5.18
CA VAL A 277 7.01 -16.07 -6.41
C VAL A 277 5.99 -15.02 -6.05
N GLY A 278 6.29 -13.77 -6.36
CA GLY A 278 5.36 -12.67 -6.17
C GLY A 278 4.55 -12.36 -7.42
N ALA A 279 3.31 -11.96 -7.22
CA ALA A 279 2.42 -11.56 -8.28
C ALA A 279 1.55 -10.38 -7.86
N LEU A 280 1.33 -9.43 -8.78
CA LEU A 280 0.32 -8.41 -8.61
C LEU A 280 -1.06 -9.02 -8.86
N VAL A 281 -2.02 -8.66 -8.00
CA VAL A 281 -3.43 -8.98 -8.22
C VAL A 281 -4.07 -7.77 -8.89
N PRO A 282 -4.56 -7.89 -10.14
CA PRO A 282 -5.28 -6.81 -10.80
C PRO A 282 -6.33 -6.16 -9.89
N LEU A 283 -6.15 -4.85 -9.62
CA LEU A 283 -6.99 -4.04 -8.73
C LEU A 283 -7.17 -4.60 -7.30
N GLY A 284 -6.33 -5.54 -6.90
CA GLY A 284 -6.42 -6.22 -5.60
C GLY A 284 -7.67 -7.08 -5.44
N ARG A 285 -8.29 -7.58 -6.51
CA ARG A 285 -9.50 -8.42 -6.41
C ARG A 285 -9.22 -9.84 -6.89
N LEU A 286 -9.33 -10.80 -5.98
CA LEU A 286 -9.18 -12.23 -6.26
C LEU A 286 -10.56 -12.88 -6.41
N THR A 287 -10.77 -13.58 -7.51
CA THR A 287 -11.95 -14.41 -7.81
C THR A 287 -11.53 -15.63 -8.63
N GLY A 288 -12.39 -16.66 -8.69
CA GLY A 288 -12.26 -17.74 -9.68
C GLY A 288 -10.95 -18.54 -9.61
N VAL A 289 -10.30 -18.69 -10.77
CA VAL A 289 -9.12 -19.56 -10.97
C VAL A 289 -7.90 -19.15 -10.12
N PRO A 290 -7.49 -17.86 -10.06
CA PRO A 290 -6.41 -17.42 -9.16
C PRO A 290 -6.54 -17.90 -7.72
N LEU A 291 -7.75 -17.85 -7.14
CA LEU A 291 -7.96 -18.31 -5.76
C LEU A 291 -7.63 -19.80 -5.63
N ARG A 292 -8.15 -20.63 -6.54
CA ARG A 292 -7.92 -22.08 -6.50
C ARG A 292 -6.44 -22.44 -6.65
N VAL A 293 -5.68 -21.72 -7.48
CA VAL A 293 -4.22 -21.93 -7.61
C VAL A 293 -3.50 -21.54 -6.32
N LEU A 294 -3.86 -20.40 -5.71
CA LEU A 294 -3.24 -19.92 -4.48
C LEU A 294 -3.57 -20.78 -3.25
N GLU A 295 -4.66 -21.55 -3.28
CA GLU A 295 -5.00 -22.51 -2.21
C GLU A 295 -4.01 -23.68 -2.08
N GLU A 296 -3.17 -23.90 -3.09
CA GLU A 296 -2.11 -24.91 -3.07
C GLU A 296 -0.84 -24.42 -2.36
N ALA A 297 -0.77 -23.14 -1.99
CA ALA A 297 0.40 -22.57 -1.34
C ALA A 297 0.48 -22.96 0.14
N ASP A 298 1.61 -23.52 0.58
CA ASP A 298 1.88 -23.75 2.00
C ASP A 298 2.02 -22.43 2.76
N GLN A 299 2.72 -21.47 2.16
CA GLN A 299 2.94 -20.13 2.69
C GLN A 299 2.54 -19.08 1.66
N LEU A 300 1.61 -18.21 2.03
CA LEU A 300 1.12 -17.12 1.22
C LEU A 300 1.22 -15.81 1.99
N VAL A 301 1.70 -14.75 1.33
CA VAL A 301 1.78 -13.41 1.92
C VAL A 301 0.98 -12.43 1.08
N VAL A 302 0.06 -11.71 1.71
CA VAL A 302 -0.66 -10.58 1.11
C VAL A 302 0.17 -9.32 1.29
N THR A 303 0.38 -8.54 0.23
CA THR A 303 1.27 -7.37 0.28
C THR A 303 0.52 -6.04 0.44
N PRO A 304 1.18 -4.98 0.95
CA PRO A 304 0.59 -3.64 1.04
C PRO A 304 0.26 -2.97 -0.31
N TRP A 305 0.84 -3.44 -1.42
CA TRP A 305 0.54 -3.00 -2.78
C TRP A 305 -0.52 -3.87 -3.48
N ARG A 306 -1.28 -4.66 -2.71
CA ARG A 306 -2.38 -5.49 -3.20
C ARG A 306 -1.91 -6.60 -4.15
N GLY A 307 -0.74 -7.16 -3.88
CA GLY A 307 -0.22 -8.37 -4.50
C GLY A 307 -0.24 -9.55 -3.53
N VAL A 308 0.22 -10.70 -4.01
CA VAL A 308 0.45 -11.91 -3.25
C VAL A 308 1.85 -12.45 -3.49
N ILE A 309 2.42 -13.15 -2.51
CA ILE A 309 3.69 -13.87 -2.64
C ILE A 309 3.49 -15.29 -2.15
N VAL A 310 3.77 -16.27 -3.01
CA VAL A 310 3.94 -17.67 -2.61
C VAL A 310 5.38 -17.82 -2.14
N ALA A 311 5.58 -18.01 -0.84
CA ALA A 311 6.90 -17.94 -0.20
C ALA A 311 7.42 -19.33 0.17
N ASP A 312 8.69 -19.37 0.55
CA ASP A 312 9.35 -20.51 1.19
C ASP A 312 9.35 -21.78 0.28
N LEU A 313 9.50 -21.57 -1.03
CA LEU A 313 9.53 -22.63 -2.04
C LEU A 313 10.95 -23.19 -2.25
N PRO A 314 11.08 -24.49 -2.60
CA PRO A 314 12.30 -24.98 -3.23
C PRO A 314 12.58 -24.18 -4.52
N PRO A 315 13.82 -23.75 -4.80
CA PRO A 315 14.14 -22.97 -5.99
C PRO A 315 13.69 -23.61 -7.31
N SER A 316 13.72 -24.95 -7.39
CA SER A 316 13.24 -25.70 -8.56
C SER A 316 11.73 -25.59 -8.81
N ALA A 317 10.93 -25.30 -7.78
CA ALA A 317 9.48 -25.18 -7.88
C ALA A 317 9.02 -23.78 -8.32
N ALA A 318 9.86 -22.75 -8.13
CA ALA A 318 9.48 -21.36 -8.37
C ALA A 318 9.07 -21.07 -9.83
N PRO A 319 9.79 -21.55 -10.88
CA PRO A 319 9.34 -21.34 -12.26
C PRO A 319 7.97 -21.94 -12.55
N GLY A 320 7.68 -23.12 -11.99
CA GLY A 320 6.38 -23.78 -12.14
C GLY A 320 5.24 -22.98 -11.48
N TRP A 321 5.49 -22.43 -10.30
CA TRP A 321 4.57 -21.52 -9.64
C TRP A 321 4.34 -20.24 -10.45
N ALA A 322 5.39 -19.58 -10.94
CA ALA A 322 5.28 -18.38 -11.76
C ALA A 322 4.41 -18.63 -13.01
N GLY A 323 4.62 -19.77 -13.68
CA GLY A 323 3.80 -20.17 -14.83
C GLY A 323 2.32 -20.38 -14.47
N ARG A 324 2.01 -21.05 -13.36
CA ARG A 324 0.61 -21.26 -12.91
C ARG A 324 -0.07 -19.95 -12.52
N LEU A 325 0.63 -19.04 -11.83
CA LEU A 325 0.07 -17.74 -11.46
C LEU A 325 -0.20 -16.87 -12.70
N ALA A 326 0.73 -16.85 -13.67
CA ALA A 326 0.54 -16.17 -14.94
C ALA A 326 -0.66 -16.73 -15.73
N ALA A 327 -0.76 -18.05 -15.85
CA ALA A 327 -1.86 -18.73 -16.53
C ALA A 327 -3.22 -18.49 -15.85
N ALA A 328 -3.22 -18.25 -14.53
CA ALA A 328 -4.41 -17.86 -13.80
C ALA A 328 -4.80 -16.37 -13.98
N GLY A 329 -3.97 -15.57 -14.65
CA GLY A 329 -4.22 -14.15 -14.91
C GLY A 329 -3.64 -13.19 -13.85
N LEU A 330 -2.74 -13.67 -12.99
CA LEU A 330 -1.97 -12.80 -12.10
C LEU A 330 -0.73 -12.26 -12.81
N ALA A 331 -0.32 -11.04 -12.47
CA ALA A 331 0.81 -10.38 -13.10
C ALA A 331 2.11 -10.73 -12.37
N VAL A 332 2.92 -11.58 -12.99
CA VAL A 332 4.21 -12.07 -12.47
C VAL A 332 5.44 -11.38 -13.11
N ALA A 333 5.21 -10.36 -13.93
CA ALA A 333 6.26 -9.55 -14.55
C ALA A 333 6.22 -8.13 -13.97
N ALA A 334 7.40 -7.58 -13.63
CA ALA A 334 7.53 -6.27 -13.00
C ALA A 334 7.05 -5.11 -13.90
N ASP A 335 7.18 -5.28 -15.21
CA ASP A 335 6.74 -4.37 -16.27
C ASP A 335 5.28 -4.59 -16.69
N SER A 336 4.52 -5.38 -15.92
CA SER A 336 3.10 -5.60 -16.17
C SER A 336 2.33 -4.27 -16.26
N PRO A 337 1.35 -4.14 -17.16
CA PRO A 337 0.47 -2.97 -17.20
C PRO A 337 -0.37 -2.77 -15.92
N TRP A 338 -0.42 -3.77 -15.04
CA TRP A 338 -1.02 -3.66 -13.71
C TRP A 338 -0.09 -3.05 -12.65
N SER A 339 1.19 -2.87 -12.98
CA SER A 339 2.17 -2.25 -12.09
C SER A 339 1.77 -0.82 -11.77
N GLY A 340 1.62 -0.52 -10.47
CA GLY A 340 1.18 0.79 -9.99
C GLY A 340 -0.30 1.14 -10.23
N VAL A 341 -1.07 0.31 -10.96
CA VAL A 341 -2.51 0.55 -11.20
C VAL A 341 -3.34 0.09 -10.02
N THR A 342 -4.09 1.01 -9.42
CA THR A 342 -4.95 0.74 -8.28
C THR A 342 -6.27 1.49 -8.38
N ALA A 343 -7.30 1.01 -7.70
CA ALA A 343 -8.60 1.68 -7.67
C ALA A 343 -9.25 1.62 -6.29
N CYS A 344 -10.12 2.58 -5.99
CA CYS A 344 -11.06 2.44 -4.88
C CYS A 344 -12.19 1.44 -5.24
N ALA A 345 -13.13 1.21 -4.31
CA ALA A 345 -14.22 0.26 -4.54
C ALA A 345 -15.11 0.61 -5.75
N GLY A 346 -15.27 1.90 -6.07
CA GLY A 346 -16.09 2.35 -7.19
C GLY A 346 -17.58 2.06 -7.01
N ARG A 347 -18.36 2.30 -8.07
CA ARG A 347 -19.67 1.65 -8.23
C ARG A 347 -19.45 0.19 -8.67
N PRO A 348 -20.37 -0.72 -8.33
CA PRO A 348 -21.54 -0.54 -7.47
C PRO A 348 -21.20 -0.51 -5.97
N GLY A 349 -19.96 -0.84 -5.56
CA GLY A 349 -19.58 -1.09 -4.17
C GLY A 349 -19.56 0.11 -3.21
N CYS A 350 -19.67 1.34 -3.72
CA CYS A 350 -19.63 2.57 -2.93
C CYS A 350 -20.68 3.58 -3.41
N ALA A 351 -21.61 3.93 -2.52
CA ALA A 351 -22.69 4.88 -2.81
C ALA A 351 -22.20 6.31 -3.11
N LYS A 352 -20.97 6.64 -2.70
CA LYS A 352 -20.35 7.95 -2.96
C LYS A 352 -19.66 8.02 -4.32
N SER A 353 -19.52 6.89 -5.02
CA SER A 353 -18.79 6.83 -6.28
C SER A 353 -19.66 7.29 -7.44
N LEU A 354 -19.10 8.11 -8.33
CA LEU A 354 -19.77 8.61 -9.53
C LEU A 354 -19.60 7.69 -10.75
N ALA A 355 -18.67 6.74 -10.70
CA ALA A 355 -18.36 5.81 -11.78
C ALA A 355 -17.97 4.40 -11.29
N ASP A 356 -18.01 3.43 -12.19
CA ASP A 356 -17.37 2.12 -12.00
C ASP A 356 -15.89 2.21 -12.37
N VAL A 357 -15.11 2.76 -11.44
CA VAL A 357 -13.70 3.02 -11.66
C VAL A 357 -12.86 1.77 -11.84
N ARG A 358 -13.35 0.59 -11.44
CA ARG A 358 -12.63 -0.67 -11.61
C ARG A 358 -12.81 -1.22 -13.02
N ALA A 359 -14.03 -1.14 -13.56
CA ALA A 359 -14.28 -1.45 -14.96
C ALA A 359 -13.46 -0.52 -15.86
N ASP A 360 -13.47 0.79 -15.58
CA ASP A 360 -12.74 1.78 -16.36
C ASP A 360 -11.21 1.60 -16.26
N ALA A 361 -10.68 1.33 -15.07
CA ALA A 361 -9.26 0.99 -14.89
C ALA A 361 -8.86 -0.28 -15.67
N THR A 362 -9.74 -1.29 -15.70
CA THR A 362 -9.47 -2.54 -16.42
C THR A 362 -9.44 -2.33 -17.93
N ALA A 363 -10.36 -1.53 -18.46
CA ALA A 363 -10.41 -1.20 -19.88
C ALA A 363 -9.17 -0.40 -20.34
N THR A 364 -8.63 0.44 -19.46
CA THR A 364 -7.53 1.37 -19.77
C THR A 364 -6.15 0.86 -19.42
N ALA A 365 -6.02 -0.12 -18.50
CA ALA A 365 -4.72 -0.67 -18.07
C ALA A 365 -3.86 -1.16 -19.24
N ARG A 366 -4.46 -1.50 -20.40
CA ARG A 366 -3.74 -1.92 -21.62
C ARG A 366 -2.95 -0.81 -22.32
N PHE A 367 -3.12 0.45 -21.92
CA PHE A 367 -2.60 1.63 -22.63
C PHE A 367 -1.72 2.55 -21.77
N VAL A 368 -1.39 2.12 -20.55
CA VAL A 368 -0.62 2.95 -19.61
C VAL A 368 0.86 2.56 -19.66
N ASP A 369 1.68 3.48 -20.18
CA ASP A 369 3.14 3.46 -20.03
C ASP A 369 3.54 4.64 -19.12
N GLY A 370 3.90 4.39 -17.85
CA GLY A 370 4.39 5.45 -16.96
C GLY A 370 4.08 5.30 -15.46
N LEU A 371 3.96 6.44 -14.77
CA LEU A 371 3.78 6.56 -13.32
C LEU A 371 2.56 5.78 -12.79
N PRO A 372 2.58 5.29 -11.54
CA PRO A 372 1.45 4.62 -10.90
C PRO A 372 0.14 5.41 -11.05
N VAL A 373 -0.97 4.73 -11.35
CA VAL A 373 -2.28 5.36 -11.56
C VAL A 373 -3.27 4.89 -10.50
N HIS A 374 -3.93 5.83 -9.83
CA HIS A 374 -4.98 5.56 -8.87
C HIS A 374 -6.34 6.08 -9.34
N TRP A 375 -7.26 5.15 -9.60
CA TRP A 375 -8.61 5.44 -10.03
C TRP A 375 -9.56 5.62 -8.83
N VAL A 376 -10.21 6.77 -8.74
CA VAL A 376 -11.06 7.13 -7.60
C VAL A 376 -12.45 7.57 -8.03
N GLY A 377 -13.45 7.01 -7.37
CA GLY A 377 -14.86 7.27 -7.70
C GLY A 377 -15.40 8.61 -7.22
N CYS A 378 -14.68 9.29 -6.32
CA CYS A 378 -15.05 10.60 -5.78
C CYS A 378 -13.86 11.28 -5.09
N ALA A 379 -14.06 12.53 -4.69
CA ALA A 379 -13.08 13.40 -4.04
C ALA A 379 -12.40 12.81 -2.79
N ARG A 380 -13.01 11.82 -2.13
CA ARG A 380 -12.45 11.18 -0.93
C ARG A 380 -11.18 10.36 -1.20
N ALA A 381 -10.94 9.94 -2.45
CA ALA A 381 -9.73 9.23 -2.85
C ALA A 381 -9.35 8.03 -1.95
N CYS A 382 -10.33 7.19 -1.64
CA CYS A 382 -10.13 6.07 -0.71
C CYS A 382 -9.06 5.10 -1.24
N GLY A 383 -7.99 4.90 -0.47
CA GLY A 383 -6.96 3.91 -0.78
C GLY A 383 -5.85 4.42 -1.71
N SER A 384 -5.75 5.74 -1.89
CA SER A 384 -4.64 6.39 -2.58
C SER A 384 -3.28 5.93 -2.06
N PRO A 385 -2.32 5.68 -2.96
CA PRO A 385 -0.92 5.50 -2.60
C PRO A 385 -0.37 6.72 -1.84
N SER A 386 0.62 6.49 -0.98
CA SER A 386 1.31 7.55 -0.24
C SER A 386 2.36 8.30 -1.06
N GLY A 387 2.92 7.65 -2.10
CA GLY A 387 3.93 8.24 -2.98
C GLY A 387 3.36 8.92 -4.23
N PRO A 388 4.23 9.41 -5.13
CA PRO A 388 3.83 10.04 -6.38
C PRO A 388 2.99 9.12 -7.27
N HIS A 389 1.86 9.62 -7.75
CA HIS A 389 0.96 8.90 -8.64
C HIS A 389 0.07 9.84 -9.45
N VAL A 390 -0.47 9.33 -10.55
CA VAL A 390 -1.54 9.97 -11.30
C VAL A 390 -2.87 9.59 -10.66
N ARG A 391 -3.65 10.57 -10.22
CA ARG A 391 -5.01 10.38 -9.74
C ARG A 391 -5.98 10.59 -10.89
N VAL A 392 -6.86 9.61 -11.11
CA VAL A 392 -7.95 9.67 -12.09
C VAL A 392 -9.27 9.67 -11.33
N GLU A 393 -9.85 10.85 -11.15
CA GLU A 393 -11.04 11.06 -10.33
C GLU A 393 -12.31 11.19 -11.16
N ALA A 394 -13.30 10.35 -10.86
CA ALA A 394 -14.62 10.46 -11.48
C ALA A 394 -15.33 11.76 -11.04
N THR A 395 -15.81 12.51 -12.03
CA THR A 395 -16.64 13.69 -11.87
C THR A 395 -18.03 13.44 -12.49
N ALA A 396 -18.93 14.43 -12.42
CA ALA A 396 -20.23 14.33 -13.09
C ALA A 396 -20.10 14.11 -14.60
N ASP A 397 -19.11 14.75 -15.23
CA ASP A 397 -18.97 14.82 -16.69
C ASP A 397 -17.90 13.89 -17.28
N GLY A 398 -17.15 13.17 -16.44
CA GLY A 398 -16.00 12.41 -16.91
C GLY A 398 -15.00 12.08 -15.81
N TYR A 399 -13.72 12.26 -16.12
CA TYR A 399 -12.59 12.06 -15.23
C TYR A 399 -11.69 13.29 -15.21
N LEU A 400 -11.30 13.71 -14.01
CA LEU A 400 -10.22 14.66 -13.78
C LEU A 400 -8.92 13.89 -13.55
N VAL A 401 -7.88 14.19 -14.32
CA VAL A 401 -6.57 13.54 -14.23
C VAL A 401 -5.56 14.54 -13.70
N ALA A 402 -4.97 14.23 -12.54
CA ALA A 402 -4.00 15.10 -11.87
C ALA A 402 -2.80 14.30 -11.37
N ARG A 403 -1.60 14.88 -11.48
CA ARG A 403 -0.41 14.34 -10.81
C ARG A 403 -0.47 14.72 -9.33
N THR A 404 -0.22 13.74 -8.48
CA THR A 404 -0.18 13.90 -7.03
C THR A 404 1.18 13.45 -6.54
N ASP A 405 1.91 14.29 -5.81
CA ASP A 405 3.22 13.93 -5.25
C ASP A 405 3.13 12.96 -4.06
N GLY A 406 1.91 12.71 -3.57
CA GLY A 406 1.64 11.93 -2.37
C GLY A 406 1.65 12.77 -1.08
N ASP A 407 1.31 12.15 0.05
CA ASP A 407 1.42 12.79 1.37
C ASP A 407 2.90 12.80 1.75
N ARG A 408 3.60 13.93 1.51
CA ARG A 408 5.03 14.14 1.81
C ARG A 408 5.32 14.18 3.32
N SER A 409 4.98 13.11 4.05
CA SER A 409 5.39 12.91 5.44
C SER A 409 6.66 12.04 5.57
N GLY A 410 7.43 11.89 4.47
CA GLY A 410 8.82 11.44 4.45
C GLY A 410 9.76 12.58 4.01
N PRO A 411 11.07 12.53 4.35
CA PRO A 411 11.98 13.66 4.19
C PRO A 411 12.15 14.03 2.71
N ALA A 412 12.13 15.33 2.43
CA ALA A 412 12.32 15.88 1.10
C ALA A 412 13.71 15.50 0.56
N HIS A 413 13.75 14.93 -0.65
CA HIS A 413 14.98 14.84 -1.41
C HIS A 413 15.27 16.24 -1.99
N PRO A 414 16.50 16.79 -1.84
CA PRO A 414 16.84 18.01 -2.56
C PRO A 414 16.82 17.72 -4.07
N PRO A 415 16.39 18.67 -4.91
CA PRO A 415 16.48 18.51 -6.35
C PRO A 415 17.94 18.27 -6.73
N GLY A 416 18.19 17.13 -7.38
CA GLY A 416 19.50 16.80 -7.92
C GLY A 416 19.98 17.94 -8.81
N THR A 417 21.16 18.43 -8.51
CA THR A 417 21.91 19.41 -9.30
C THR A 417 21.97 18.94 -10.74
N THR A 418 21.46 19.77 -11.65
CA THR A 418 21.67 19.65 -13.09
C THR A 418 23.16 19.53 -13.37
N ASN A 419 23.57 18.45 -14.02
CA ASN A 419 24.95 18.27 -14.47
C ASN A 419 25.32 19.41 -15.42
N ALA A 420 26.28 20.22 -14.96
CA ALA A 420 27.00 21.16 -15.77
C ALA A 420 27.92 20.41 -16.75
N GLU A 421 27.83 20.84 -18.00
CA GLU A 421 28.83 20.85 -19.07
C GLU A 421 30.14 20.09 -18.84
N SER A 422 30.34 19.07 -19.68
CA SER A 422 31.65 18.54 -20.03
C SER A 422 32.32 19.48 -21.04
N ASP A 423 33.38 20.16 -20.60
CA ASP A 423 34.25 20.97 -21.44
C ASP A 423 35.70 20.53 -21.24
N ARG A 424 36.32 19.95 -22.28
CA ARG A 424 37.75 20.16 -22.67
C ARG A 424 38.26 19.25 -23.80
N ASN A 425 38.55 19.88 -24.95
CA ASN A 425 39.76 19.83 -25.80
C ASN A 425 39.33 20.08 -27.25
N GLY A 426 39.85 20.99 -28.06
CA GLY A 426 41.02 21.88 -28.09
C GLY A 426 41.07 22.52 -29.51
N PRO A 427 41.97 23.49 -29.81
CA PRO A 427 41.66 24.62 -30.69
C PRO A 427 42.24 24.54 -32.11
N THR A 428 41.56 25.14 -33.10
CA THR A 428 42.19 25.67 -34.34
C THR A 428 41.41 26.88 -34.89
N ARG A 429 42.14 27.95 -35.24
CA ARG A 429 41.68 29.27 -35.74
C ARG A 429 41.31 29.27 -37.25
N PRO A 430 40.64 30.35 -37.76
CA PRO A 430 39.84 30.41 -39.01
C PRO A 430 40.57 31.17 -40.16
N PRO A 431 39.96 31.61 -41.29
CA PRO A 431 38.94 32.70 -41.37
C PRO A 431 37.91 32.65 -42.55
N GLY A 432 36.94 33.60 -42.56
CA GLY A 432 36.29 34.14 -43.78
C GLY A 432 34.75 34.00 -43.85
N THR A 433 33.94 35.00 -43.43
CA THR A 433 33.37 36.15 -44.20
C THR A 433 31.97 35.93 -44.82
N THR A 434 31.03 36.83 -44.42
CA THR A 434 29.90 37.46 -45.19
C THR A 434 28.78 36.55 -45.73
N GLY A 435 27.48 36.89 -45.75
CA GLY A 435 26.70 38.09 -45.45
C GLY A 435 25.25 37.92 -46.00
N SER A 436 24.31 38.74 -45.50
CA SER A 436 23.06 39.23 -46.13
C SER A 436 21.98 38.22 -46.60
N GLU A 437 20.73 38.29 -46.10
CA GLU A 437 19.55 38.94 -46.73
C GLU A 437 19.19 38.34 -48.12
N SER A 438 17.96 38.10 -48.57
CA SER A 438 16.61 38.44 -48.14
C SER A 438 15.61 37.76 -49.10
N SER A 439 14.40 37.48 -48.59
CA SER A 439 13.11 37.86 -49.20
C SER A 439 12.58 37.30 -50.54
N ARG A 440 11.26 37.00 -50.45
CA ARG A 440 10.18 37.08 -51.46
C ARG A 440 10.15 35.99 -52.55
N SER A 441 9.00 35.62 -53.13
CA SER A 441 7.56 35.72 -52.84
C SER A 441 6.84 35.11 -54.06
N GLY A 442 5.63 34.60 -53.87
CA GLY A 442 4.61 34.47 -54.91
C GLY A 442 4.56 33.13 -55.65
N LEU A 443 3.42 32.69 -56.20
CA LEU A 443 2.07 33.22 -56.29
C LEU A 443 1.19 32.06 -56.86
N VAL A 444 0.02 31.86 -56.27
CA VAL A 444 -1.33 31.78 -56.88
C VAL A 444 -1.64 30.80 -58.05
N GLY A 445 -2.76 30.05 -57.90
CA GLY A 445 -3.70 29.77 -59.01
C GLY A 445 -4.33 28.36 -59.11
N PRO A 446 -5.67 28.16 -58.98
CA PRO A 446 -6.42 26.89 -59.10
C PRO A 446 -7.30 26.85 -60.39
N PRO A 447 -8.47 26.15 -60.46
CA PRO A 447 -8.78 24.70 -60.43
C PRO A 447 -9.50 24.22 -61.73
N GLY A 448 -9.90 22.95 -61.83
CA GLY A 448 -10.77 22.46 -62.93
C GLY A 448 -11.61 21.23 -62.56
N MET A 449 -12.92 21.32 -62.80
CA MET A 449 -13.96 20.27 -62.64
C MET A 449 -14.29 19.57 -63.96
N SER A 450 -14.75 18.32 -63.88
CA SER A 450 -15.80 17.61 -64.68
C SER A 450 -15.64 16.10 -64.38
N GLY A 451 -16.63 15.23 -64.18
CA GLY A 451 -18.08 15.23 -64.43
C GLY A 451 -18.42 14.09 -65.42
N ALA A 452 -18.99 12.97 -64.94
CA ALA A 452 -19.87 12.05 -65.71
C ALA A 452 -20.39 10.87 -64.86
N GLU A 453 -21.65 10.53 -65.09
CA GLU A 453 -22.56 9.60 -64.39
C GLU A 453 -22.51 8.14 -64.89
N GLY A 454 -23.12 7.19 -64.15
CA GLY A 454 -23.63 5.93 -64.73
C GLY A 454 -23.69 4.68 -63.83
N ASP A 455 -24.81 4.53 -63.10
CA ASP A 455 -25.54 3.34 -62.65
C ASP A 455 -24.88 1.96 -62.35
N GLY A 456 -25.26 1.42 -61.18
CA GLY A 456 -25.84 0.06 -61.13
C GLY A 456 -25.23 -0.97 -60.17
N SER A 457 -26.10 -1.51 -59.31
CA SER A 457 -26.01 -2.77 -58.55
C SER A 457 -25.18 -2.80 -57.25
N GLY A 458 -25.92 -2.96 -56.15
CA GLY A 458 -25.39 -3.04 -54.80
C GLY A 458 -24.84 -4.41 -54.43
N LEU A 459 -23.86 -4.38 -53.53
CA LEU A 459 -23.51 -5.37 -52.52
C LEU A 459 -22.48 -4.66 -51.61
N VAL A 460 -22.93 -4.12 -50.47
CA VAL A 460 -22.05 -3.40 -49.52
C VAL A 460 -21.50 -4.40 -48.51
N GLY A 461 -20.21 -4.71 -48.65
CA GLY A 461 -19.37 -5.31 -47.60
C GLY A 461 -18.96 -4.27 -46.54
N PRO A 462 -18.52 -4.70 -45.35
CA PRO A 462 -18.22 -3.77 -44.26
C PRO A 462 -16.92 -3.02 -44.54
N SER A 463 -17.05 -1.72 -44.79
CA SER A 463 -15.93 -0.78 -44.90
C SER A 463 -15.40 -0.42 -43.52
N THR A 464 -14.07 -0.50 -43.42
CA THR A 464 -13.21 0.03 -42.37
C THR A 464 -13.54 1.51 -42.05
N ALA A 465 -13.91 1.78 -40.79
CA ALA A 465 -13.95 3.12 -40.22
C ALA A 465 -12.85 3.22 -39.15
N GLY A 466 -11.94 4.17 -39.34
CA GLY A 466 -10.74 4.36 -38.53
C GLY A 466 -11.03 4.68 -37.07
N ALA A 467 -10.22 4.09 -36.19
CA ALA A 467 -10.16 4.42 -34.79
C ALA A 467 -9.70 5.88 -34.61
N GLY A 468 -10.62 6.76 -34.23
CA GLY A 468 -10.28 8.11 -33.77
C GLY A 468 -9.70 8.05 -32.36
N SER A 469 -8.42 8.42 -32.22
CA SER A 469 -7.81 8.67 -30.91
C SER A 469 -8.61 9.73 -30.13
N PRO A 470 -8.80 9.59 -28.81
CA PRO A 470 -9.49 10.61 -28.02
C PRO A 470 -8.69 11.92 -28.04
N ARG A 471 -9.33 13.01 -28.48
CA ARG A 471 -8.75 14.37 -28.48
C ARG A 471 -8.75 14.94 -27.07
N ILE A 472 -7.56 15.30 -26.58
CA ILE A 472 -7.33 16.06 -25.34
C ILE A 472 -7.75 17.52 -25.59
N SER A 473 -8.60 18.10 -24.74
CA SER A 473 -9.00 19.51 -24.85
C SER A 473 -8.88 20.26 -23.52
N GLY A 474 -8.09 21.34 -23.53
CA GLY A 474 -8.27 22.55 -22.72
C GLY A 474 -7.84 22.52 -21.23
N VAL A 475 -6.86 23.36 -20.90
CA VAL A 475 -6.38 23.66 -19.53
C VAL A 475 -7.33 24.63 -18.84
N GLY A 476 -7.79 24.30 -17.63
CA GLY A 476 -8.66 25.13 -16.78
C GLY A 476 -8.11 25.23 -15.35
N THR A 477 -8.32 26.40 -14.74
CA THR A 477 -7.71 26.92 -13.51
C THR A 477 -7.91 26.09 -12.24
N ALA A 478 -6.91 26.20 -11.35
CA ALA A 478 -6.69 25.44 -10.12
C ALA A 478 -7.91 25.32 -9.17
N VAL A 479 -8.26 24.07 -8.86
CA VAL A 479 -9.09 23.68 -7.72
C VAL A 479 -8.16 23.37 -6.55
N THR A 480 -8.38 24.04 -5.41
CA THR A 480 -7.51 23.93 -4.23
C THR A 480 -7.45 22.51 -3.67
N GLY A 481 -6.24 21.96 -3.56
CA GLY A 481 -5.96 20.66 -2.92
C GLY A 481 -5.69 19.49 -3.88
N LEU A 482 -5.83 19.69 -5.18
CA LEU A 482 -5.37 18.75 -6.22
C LEU A 482 -4.01 19.23 -6.74
N GLY A 483 -3.10 18.30 -7.05
CA GLY A 483 -1.84 18.64 -7.71
C GLY A 483 -2.05 19.14 -9.14
N GLU A 484 -0.99 19.23 -9.94
CA GLU A 484 -1.08 19.74 -11.31
C GLU A 484 -2.11 18.94 -12.13
N ILE A 485 -3.17 19.62 -12.59
CA ILE A 485 -4.19 19.03 -13.46
C ILE A 485 -3.54 18.84 -14.83
N VAL A 486 -3.50 17.59 -15.29
CA VAL A 486 -2.82 17.24 -16.54
C VAL A 486 -3.83 17.00 -17.67
N ALA A 487 -5.04 16.55 -17.36
CA ALA A 487 -6.11 16.37 -18.36
C ALA A 487 -7.52 16.29 -17.75
N VAL A 488 -8.52 16.51 -18.59
CA VAL A 488 -9.91 16.10 -18.37
C VAL A 488 -10.27 15.10 -19.47
N ALA A 489 -10.80 13.95 -19.09
CA ALA A 489 -11.16 12.86 -20.01
C ALA A 489 -12.67 12.59 -19.95
N ARG A 490 -13.26 12.23 -21.10
CA ARG A 490 -14.62 11.67 -21.13
C ARG A 490 -14.57 10.21 -20.67
N ARG A 491 -15.67 9.69 -20.15
CA ARG A 491 -15.75 8.29 -19.73
C ARG A 491 -15.58 7.37 -20.96
N PRO A 492 -14.93 6.21 -20.81
CA PRO A 492 -14.80 5.21 -21.88
C PRO A 492 -16.13 4.76 -22.46
#